data_AF-A0A2H0FU76-F1
#
_entry.id   AF-A0A2H0FU76-F1
#
_cell.length_a   1.000
_cell.length_b   1.000
_cell.length_c   1.000
_cell.angle_alpha   90.00
_cell.angle_beta   90.00
_cell.angle_gamma   90.00
#
_symmetry.space_group_name_H-M   'P 1'
#
loop_
_entity.id
_entity.type
_entity.pdbx_description
1 polymer ?
#
loop_
_entity_poly.entity_id
_entity_poly.type
_entity_poly.pdbx_seq_one_letter_code
_entity_poly.pdbx_strand_id
1 'polypeptide(L)'
;MSIKKTQLKQNKCKVNFAISSVDGKEFAEASLVGEFNNWDVNADKMKKLKKDGSFSIQKTFEMGKEYQFKYFLDGKVWMNESEADKQVTSGYVGYENSVISL
;
A
#
# COMPACT_ATOMS: atom_id res chain seq x y z
N MET A 1 8.19 6.56 2.48
CA MET A 1 7.44 5.47 1.80
C MET A 1 7.32 5.83 0.33
N SER A 2 7.06 4.86 -0.56
CA SER A 2 7.08 5.11 -2.00
C SER A 2 6.16 4.20 -2.81
N ILE A 3 5.55 4.78 -3.85
CA ILE A 3 4.79 4.07 -4.88
C ILE A 3 5.50 4.20 -6.22
N LYS A 4 5.80 3.06 -6.85
CA LYS A 4 6.31 3.03 -8.23
C LYS A 4 5.33 2.33 -9.15
N LYS A 5 4.82 3.07 -10.13
CA LYS A 5 3.91 2.56 -11.17
C LYS A 5 4.68 2.18 -12.42
N THR A 6 4.24 1.12 -13.08
CA THR A 6 4.82 0.64 -14.35
C THR A 6 3.68 0.14 -15.22
N GLN A 7 3.45 0.83 -16.33
CA GLN A 7 2.44 0.45 -17.31
C GLN A 7 2.82 -0.87 -17.98
N LEU A 8 1.89 -1.83 -18.01
CA LEU A 8 2.03 -3.09 -18.71
C LEU A 8 1.15 -3.10 -19.96
N LYS A 9 1.32 -4.13 -20.80
CA LYS A 9 0.41 -4.41 -21.91
C LYS A 9 -0.99 -4.77 -21.38
N GLN A 10 -2.01 -4.68 -22.23
CA GLN A 10 -3.41 -5.05 -21.92
C GLN A 10 -4.09 -4.20 -20.83
N ASN A 11 -3.84 -2.90 -20.80
CA ASN A 11 -4.50 -1.96 -19.88
C ASN A 11 -4.30 -2.29 -18.38
N LYS A 12 -3.13 -2.85 -18.04
CA LYS A 12 -2.75 -3.19 -16.66
C LYS A 12 -1.62 -2.31 -16.18
N CYS A 13 -1.64 -1.95 -14.91
CA CYS A 13 -0.56 -1.22 -14.26
C CYS A 13 0.02 -2.06 -13.12
N LYS A 14 1.33 -2.28 -13.14
CA LYS A 14 2.06 -2.90 -12.06
C LYS A 14 2.52 -1.81 -11.11
N VAL A 15 2.16 -1.95 -9.84
CA VAL A 15 2.47 -0.99 -8.80
C VAL A 15 3.29 -1.69 -7.74
N ASN A 16 4.43 -1.10 -7.42
CA ASN A 16 5.28 -1.51 -6.32
C ASN A 16 5.11 -0.52 -5.17
N PHE A 17 4.59 -1.02 -4.06
CA PHE A 17 4.47 -0.31 -2.80
C PHE A 17 5.69 -0.63 -1.95
N ALA A 18 6.27 0.40 -1.34
CA ALA A 18 7.43 0.27 -0.50
C ALA A 18 7.30 1.11 0.77
N ILE A 19 7.55 0.48 1.91
CA ILE A 19 7.74 1.18 3.18
C ILE A 19 9.23 1.40 3.37
N SER A 20 9.61 2.65 3.59
CA SER A 20 11.00 3.06 3.81
C SER A 20 11.61 2.28 4.95
N SER A 21 12.93 2.13 4.95
CA SER A 21 13.63 1.49 6.06
C SER A 21 13.57 2.29 7.36
N VAL A 22 13.42 3.62 7.27
CA VAL A 22 13.22 4.48 8.44
C VAL A 22 11.98 4.04 9.22
N ASP A 23 10.84 3.87 8.54
CA ASP A 23 9.60 3.41 9.17
C ASP A 23 9.62 1.90 9.40
N GLY A 24 10.05 1.11 8.41
CA GLY A 24 9.96 -0.35 8.41
C GLY A 24 10.86 -1.07 9.41
N LYS A 25 11.94 -0.45 9.89
CA LYS A 25 12.80 -1.05 10.93
C LYS A 25 12.07 -1.25 12.26
N GLU A 26 11.11 -0.38 12.58
CA GLU A 26 10.35 -0.38 13.82
C GLU A 26 9.29 -1.50 13.88
N PHE A 27 9.01 -2.16 12.75
CA PHE A 27 7.91 -3.12 12.60
C PHE A 27 8.42 -4.50 12.18
N ALA A 28 7.85 -5.58 12.72
CA ALA A 28 8.16 -6.95 12.34
C ALA A 28 7.44 -7.38 11.06
N GLU A 29 6.17 -6.99 10.92
CA GLU A 29 5.29 -7.37 9.82
C GLU A 29 4.57 -6.15 9.23
N ALA A 30 4.33 -6.20 7.92
CA ALA A 30 3.55 -5.20 7.21
C ALA A 30 2.63 -5.89 6.20
N SER A 31 1.42 -5.37 6.05
CA SER A 31 0.44 -5.81 5.06
C SER A 31 -0.09 -4.61 4.29
N LEU A 32 -0.32 -4.80 2.99
CA LEU A 32 -1.02 -3.85 2.15
C LEU A 32 -2.51 -4.21 2.17
N VAL A 33 -3.38 -3.25 2.49
CA VAL A 33 -4.79 -3.51 2.73
C VAL A 33 -5.64 -2.49 1.98
N GLY A 34 -6.62 -2.93 1.20
CA GLY A 34 -7.42 -2.01 0.39
C GLY A 34 -8.55 -2.68 -0.36
N GLU A 35 -9.21 -1.93 -1.23
CA GLU A 35 -10.40 -2.42 -1.95
C GLU A 35 -10.12 -3.68 -2.78
N PHE A 36 -8.93 -3.78 -3.38
CA PHE A 36 -8.51 -4.92 -4.20
C PHE A 36 -8.35 -6.23 -3.44
N ASN A 37 -8.31 -6.20 -2.11
CA ASN A 37 -8.29 -7.39 -1.27
C ASN A 37 -9.40 -7.39 -0.22
N ASN A 38 -10.47 -6.63 -0.45
CA ASN A 38 -11.62 -6.52 0.44
C ASN A 38 -11.24 -6.05 1.86
N TRP A 39 -10.20 -5.22 1.97
CA TRP A 39 -9.67 -4.75 3.26
C TRP A 39 -9.19 -5.87 4.19
N ASP A 40 -8.79 -7.01 3.64
CA ASP A 40 -8.27 -8.13 4.41
C ASP A 40 -6.78 -7.91 4.79
N VAL A 41 -6.50 -7.87 6.09
CA VAL A 41 -5.16 -7.61 6.65
C VAL A 41 -4.17 -8.76 6.47
N ASN A 42 -4.65 -9.95 6.11
CA ASN A 42 -3.85 -11.16 5.97
C ASN A 42 -3.59 -11.54 4.50
N ALA A 43 -4.40 -11.01 3.57
CA ALA A 43 -4.35 -11.37 2.15
C ALA A 43 -3.06 -10.93 1.44
N ASP A 44 -2.52 -9.76 1.77
CA ASP A 44 -1.40 -9.14 1.05
C ASP A 44 -0.26 -8.72 1.99
N LYS A 45 0.41 -9.71 2.58
CA LYS A 45 1.62 -9.50 3.39
C LYS A 45 2.78 -8.96 2.55
N MET A 46 3.42 -7.91 3.02
CA MET A 46 4.60 -7.32 2.38
C MET A 46 5.86 -8.09 2.76
N LYS A 47 6.82 -8.12 1.83
CA LYS A 47 8.12 -8.75 2.07
C LYS A 47 9.06 -7.78 2.77
N LYS A 48 9.54 -8.12 3.97
CA LYS A 48 10.62 -7.40 4.64
C LYS A 48 11.97 -7.70 3.99
N LEU A 49 12.70 -6.66 3.60
CA LEU A 49 14.03 -6.75 3.01
C LEU A 49 15.08 -6.85 4.12
N LYS A 50 15.72 -8.01 4.26
CA LYS A 50 16.70 -8.30 5.33
C LYS A 50 17.86 -7.31 5.42
N LYS A 51 18.25 -6.68 4.30
CA LYS A 51 19.41 -5.77 4.23
C LYS A 51 19.18 -4.47 5.02
N ASP A 52 17.97 -3.92 4.96
CA ASP A 52 17.70 -2.57 5.50
C ASP A 52 16.33 -2.48 6.22
N GLY A 53 15.59 -3.58 6.37
CA GLY A 53 14.33 -3.60 7.12
C GLY A 53 13.14 -2.94 6.44
N SER A 54 13.29 -2.42 5.22
CA SER A 54 12.20 -1.89 4.40
C SER A 54 11.23 -3.00 3.99
N PHE A 55 9.97 -2.64 3.71
CA PHE A 55 8.96 -3.57 3.20
C PHE A 55 8.64 -3.27 1.74
N SER A 56 8.34 -4.30 0.97
CA SER A 56 7.90 -4.14 -0.42
C SER A 56 6.87 -5.19 -0.81
N ILE A 57 5.88 -4.77 -1.59
CA ILE A 57 4.93 -5.65 -2.27
C ILE A 57 4.63 -5.10 -3.66
N GLN A 58 4.42 -6.00 -4.60
CA GLN A 58 4.06 -5.67 -5.96
C GLN A 58 2.69 -6.23 -6.29
N LYS A 59 1.80 -5.39 -6.80
CA LYS A 59 0.46 -5.77 -7.23
C LYS A 59 0.22 -5.28 -8.65
N THR A 60 -0.61 -6.00 -9.38
CA THR A 60 -1.04 -5.60 -10.72
C THR A 60 -2.51 -5.26 -10.66
N PHE A 61 -2.85 -4.13 -11.24
CA PHE A 61 -4.18 -3.54 -11.22
C PHE A 61 -4.63 -3.23 -12.64
N GLU A 62 -5.93 -3.04 -12.81
CA GLU A 62 -6.49 -2.50 -14.05
C GLU A 62 -6.34 -0.96 -14.09
N MET A 63 -5.97 -0.43 -15.25
CA MET A 63 -5.96 1.02 -15.50
C MET A 63 -7.37 1.58 -15.68
N GLY A 64 -7.50 2.90 -15.48
CA GLY A 64 -8.76 3.64 -15.54
C GLY A 64 -9.59 3.53 -14.28
N LYS A 65 -9.01 3.05 -13.17
CA LYS A 65 -9.68 2.84 -11.89
C LYS A 65 -8.85 3.46 -10.77
N GLU A 66 -9.55 3.81 -9.70
CA GLU A 66 -8.95 4.27 -8.45
C GLU A 66 -9.15 3.19 -7.39
N TYR A 67 -8.18 3.02 -6.51
CA TYR A 67 -8.25 2.06 -5.42
C TYR A 67 -7.79 2.71 -4.12
N GLN A 68 -8.61 2.59 -3.08
CA GLN A 68 -8.26 2.98 -1.73
C GLN A 68 -7.46 1.88 -1.04
N PHE A 69 -6.49 2.29 -0.24
CA PHE A 69 -5.62 1.38 0.51
C PHE A 69 -4.96 2.05 1.71
N LYS A 70 -4.38 1.22 2.57
CA LYS A 70 -3.53 1.55 3.72
C LYS A 70 -2.48 0.47 3.94
N TYR A 71 -1.48 0.80 4.76
CA TYR A 71 -0.57 -0.17 5.33
C TYR A 71 -1.03 -0.55 6.74
N PHE A 72 -0.94 -1.84 7.06
CA PHE A 72 -1.20 -2.37 8.38
C PHE A 72 0.05 -3.04 8.93
N LEU A 73 0.56 -2.53 10.05
CA LEU A 73 1.86 -2.88 10.62
C LEU A 73 1.69 -3.53 11.99
N ASP A 74 2.41 -4.64 12.22
CA ASP A 74 2.40 -5.42 13.48
C ASP A 74 1.01 -5.74 14.04
N GLY A 75 0.00 -5.87 13.18
CA GLY A 75 -1.35 -6.18 13.64
C GLY A 75 -2.05 -5.04 14.40
N LYS A 76 -1.49 -3.82 14.41
CA LYS A 76 -1.97 -2.75 15.30
C LYS A 76 -1.90 -1.32 14.74
N VAL A 77 -0.94 -1.01 13.86
CA VAL A 77 -0.75 0.35 13.35
C VAL A 77 -1.27 0.45 11.93
N TRP A 78 -2.11 1.44 11.67
CA TRP A 78 -2.53 1.83 10.34
C TRP A 78 -1.71 3.03 9.86
N MET A 79 -1.10 2.92 8.69
CA MET A 79 -0.37 4.02 8.06
C MET A 79 -0.94 4.32 6.67
N ASN A 80 -1.01 5.61 6.36
CA ASN A 80 -1.26 6.08 5.01
C ASN A 80 0.06 6.23 4.25
N GLU A 81 -0.03 6.11 2.94
CA GLU A 81 1.07 6.38 2.03
C GLU A 81 1.16 7.88 1.74
N SER A 82 2.33 8.44 1.97
CA SER A 82 2.63 9.86 1.75
C SER A 82 2.75 10.21 0.28
N GLU A 83 3.17 9.25 -0.56
CA GLU A 83 3.27 9.41 -2.02
C GLU A 83 2.01 8.90 -2.76
N ALA A 84 0.86 8.83 -2.09
CA ALA A 84 -0.40 8.45 -2.72
C ALA A 84 -0.88 9.55 -3.69
N ASP A 85 -1.63 9.17 -4.73
CA ASP A 85 -2.15 10.16 -5.68
C ASP A 85 -3.19 11.07 -5.04
N LYS A 86 -3.99 10.53 -4.11
CA LYS A 86 -4.99 11.28 -3.35
C LYS A 86 -5.13 10.71 -1.94
N GLN A 87 -5.75 11.50 -1.08
CA GLN A 87 -6.27 11.07 0.21
C GLN A 87 -7.76 11.34 0.24
N VAL A 88 -8.55 10.36 0.68
CA VAL A 88 -10.02 10.48 0.77
C VAL A 88 -10.47 10.13 2.17
N THR A 89 -11.48 10.84 2.66
CA THR A 89 -12.08 10.56 3.96
C THR A 89 -12.76 9.19 3.92
N SER A 90 -12.42 8.32 4.87
CA SER A 90 -12.91 6.94 4.99
C SER A 90 -14.37 6.84 5.46
N GLY A 91 -15.17 7.91 5.33
CA GLY A 91 -16.53 8.01 5.87
C GLY A 91 -16.62 8.30 7.37
N TYR A 92 -15.50 8.28 8.09
CA TYR A 92 -15.40 8.63 9.51
C TYR A 92 -14.54 9.88 9.68
N VAL A 93 -15.00 10.79 10.55
CA VAL A 93 -14.30 12.04 10.84
C VAL A 93 -12.91 11.73 11.39
N GLY A 94 -11.87 12.30 10.76
CA GLY A 94 -10.48 12.13 11.16
C GLY A 94 -9.79 10.86 10.63
N TYR A 95 -10.47 10.05 9.81
CA TYR A 95 -9.87 8.87 9.19
C TYR A 95 -9.81 9.05 7.67
N GLU A 96 -8.61 9.02 7.12
CA GLU A 96 -8.37 9.14 5.68
C GLU A 96 -7.72 7.88 5.15
N ASN A 97 -8.00 7.52 3.90
CA ASN A 97 -7.38 6.43 3.16
C ASN A 97 -6.53 7.01 2.02
N SER A 98 -5.39 6.38 1.76
CA SER A 98 -4.60 6.65 0.56
C SER A 98 -5.30 6.09 -0.66
N VAL A 99 -5.21 6.79 -1.79
CA VAL A 99 -5.77 6.38 -3.08
C VAL A 99 -4.68 6.30 -4.11
N ILE A 100 -4.66 5.22 -4.87
CA ILE A 100 -3.93 5.14 -6.13
C ILE A 100 -4.88 5.31 -7.31
N SER A 101 -4.49 6.17 -8.26
CA SER A 101 -5.19 6.34 -9.54
C SER A 101 -4.33 5.77 -10.66
N LEU A 102 -4.86 4.86 -11.46
CA LEU A 102 -4.09 4.06 -12.43
C LEU A 102 -4.53 4.23 -13.86
#